data_AF-A0A7Z9JLM8-F1
#
_entry.id   AF-A0A7Z9JLM8-F1
#
_cell.length_a   1.000
_cell.length_b   1.000
_cell.length_c   1.000
_cell.angle_alpha   90.00
_cell.angle_beta   90.00
_cell.angle_gamma   90.00
#
_symmetry.space_group_name_H-M   'P 1'
#
loop_
_entity.id
_entity.type
_entity.pdbx_description
1 polymer ?
#
loop_
_entity_poly.entity_id
_entity_poly.type
_entity_poly.pdbx_seq_one_letter_code
_entity_poly.pdbx_strand_id
1 'polypeptide(L)'
;TSKCLRAQARWRDYQRFSVFVDSMMGELGAMYGDLNLTYDEKVSRREGIFTRALKRFDDEVTPTFESVTFGGFRETSLNNATLLSRIRYYHRLPDFATMLEARGGDLAELLAELRTTVDTVPDPFDLLPGSTP
;
A
#
# COMPACT_ATOMS: atom_id res chain seq x y z
N THR A 1 1.02 27.78 -3.60
CA THR A 1 2.14 28.21 -2.72
C THR A 1 3.18 27.10 -2.65
N SER A 2 4.43 27.40 -2.24
CA SER A 2 5.48 26.36 -2.04
C SER A 2 5.05 25.24 -1.07
N LYS A 3 4.23 25.57 -0.05
CA LYS A 3 3.66 24.58 0.88
C LYS A 3 2.73 23.58 0.18
N CYS A 4 1.85 24.05 -0.71
CA CYS A 4 0.96 23.16 -1.48
C CYS A 4 1.75 22.19 -2.37
N LEU A 5 2.77 22.69 -3.09
CA LEU A 5 3.60 21.84 -3.96
C LEU A 5 4.33 20.75 -3.17
N ARG A 6 4.87 21.09 -1.99
CA ARG A 6 5.50 20.10 -1.08
C ARG A 6 4.50 19.07 -0.56
N ALA A 7 3.28 19.48 -0.22
CA ALA A 7 2.24 18.56 0.22
C ALA A 7 1.84 17.59 -0.89
N GLN A 8 1.69 18.08 -2.13
CA GLN A 8 1.40 17.26 -3.29
C GLN A 8 2.53 16.28 -3.61
N ALA A 9 3.79 16.71 -3.53
CA ALA A 9 4.95 15.83 -3.71
C ALA A 9 4.97 14.69 -2.67
N ARG A 10 4.75 15.02 -1.40
CA ARG A 10 4.62 14.01 -0.33
C ARG A 10 3.47 13.03 -0.60
N TRP A 11 2.32 13.53 -1.06
CA TRP A 11 1.18 12.67 -1.36
C TRP A 11 1.45 11.71 -2.51
N ARG A 12 2.13 12.17 -3.58
CA ARG A 12 2.59 11.29 -4.66
C ARG A 12 3.53 10.21 -4.16
N ASP A 13 4.46 10.55 -3.27
CA ASP A 13 5.37 9.55 -2.69
C ASP A 13 4.65 8.52 -1.82
N TYR A 14 3.67 8.93 -1.01
CA TYR A 14 2.83 8.00 -0.25
C TYR A 14 2.06 7.02 -1.15
N GLN A 15 1.52 7.50 -2.27
CA GLN A 15 0.86 6.66 -3.26
C GLN A 15 1.85 5.70 -3.97
N ARG A 16 3.05 6.16 -4.34
CA ARG A 16 4.11 5.31 -4.91
C ARG A 16 4.52 4.20 -3.94
N PHE A 17 4.69 4.54 -2.66
CA PHE A 17 5.03 3.57 -1.63
C PHE A 17 3.88 2.59 -1.37
N SER A 18 2.63 3.06 -1.39
CA SER A 18 1.42 2.24 -1.31
C SER A 18 1.40 1.15 -2.40
N VAL A 19 1.58 1.53 -3.66
CA VAL A 19 1.62 0.58 -4.80
C VAL A 19 2.72 -0.46 -4.61
N PHE A 20 3.90 -0.06 -4.12
CA PHE A 20 4.98 -0.98 -3.83
C PHE A 20 4.63 -1.98 -2.71
N VAL A 21 4.04 -1.52 -1.61
CA VAL A 21 3.61 -2.38 -0.49
C VAL A 21 2.50 -3.34 -0.94
N ASP A 22 1.54 -2.87 -1.73
CA ASP A 22 0.44 -3.67 -2.28
C ASP A 22 0.96 -4.77 -3.23
N SER A 23 1.96 -4.45 -4.07
CA SER A 23 2.61 -5.45 -4.92
C SER A 23 3.28 -6.57 -4.12
N MET A 24 3.98 -6.22 -3.03
CA MET A 24 4.61 -7.22 -2.16
C MET A 24 3.57 -8.05 -1.41
N MET A 25 2.44 -7.45 -1.01
CA MET A 25 1.31 -8.20 -0.44
C MET A 25 0.75 -9.22 -1.42
N GLY A 26 0.59 -8.86 -2.69
CA GLY A 26 0.14 -9.78 -3.72
C GLY A 26 1.05 -11.01 -3.84
N GLU A 27 2.37 -10.81 -3.87
CA GLU A 27 3.35 -11.92 -3.89
C GLU A 27 3.25 -12.81 -2.64
N LEU A 28 3.14 -12.21 -1.46
CA LEU A 28 3.02 -12.94 -0.20
C LEU A 28 1.69 -13.69 -0.10
N GLY A 29 0.59 -13.06 -0.51
CA GLY A 29 -0.74 -13.66 -0.53
C GLY A 29 -0.80 -14.87 -1.45
N ALA A 30 -0.25 -14.76 -2.67
CA ALA A 30 -0.15 -15.88 -3.60
C ALA A 30 0.69 -17.04 -3.02
N MET A 31 1.84 -16.73 -2.39
CA MET A 31 2.69 -17.74 -1.76
C MET A 31 2.01 -18.42 -0.57
N TYR A 32 1.35 -17.66 0.31
CA TYR A 32 0.66 -18.24 1.47
C TYR A 32 -0.58 -19.04 1.08
N GLY A 33 -1.28 -18.63 0.01
CA GLY A 33 -2.46 -19.30 -0.54
C GLY A 33 -2.15 -20.59 -1.32
N ASP A 34 -0.90 -20.81 -1.73
CA ASP A 34 -0.50 -22.05 -2.39
C ASP A 34 -0.56 -23.23 -1.40
N LEU A 35 -1.46 -24.18 -1.66
CA LEU A 35 -1.69 -25.37 -0.85
C LEU A 35 -0.64 -26.47 -1.11
N ASN A 36 0.15 -26.36 -2.17
CA ASN A 36 1.18 -27.34 -2.50
C ASN A 36 2.50 -27.08 -1.78
N LEU A 37 2.66 -25.91 -1.15
CA LEU A 37 3.86 -25.57 -0.42
C LEU A 37 3.79 -26.05 1.01
N THR A 38 4.83 -26.76 1.43
CA THR A 38 5.09 -27.04 2.83
C THR A 38 5.39 -25.75 3.60
N TYR A 39 5.33 -25.83 4.92
CA TYR A 39 5.66 -24.72 5.79
C TYR A 39 7.08 -24.19 5.54
N ASP A 40 8.08 -25.08 5.46
CA ASP A 40 9.48 -24.69 5.27
C ASP A 40 9.71 -24.03 3.91
N GLU A 41 9.02 -24.49 2.87
CA GLU A 41 9.05 -23.83 1.56
C GLU A 41 8.43 -22.43 1.61
N LYS A 42 7.33 -22.24 2.34
CA LYS A 42 6.73 -20.90 2.54
C LYS A 42 7.69 -19.98 3.29
N VAL A 43 8.38 -20.47 4.31
CA VAL A 43 9.40 -19.69 5.04
C VAL A 43 10.54 -19.29 4.10
N SER A 44 11.11 -20.24 3.35
CA SER A 44 12.21 -19.96 2.41
C SER A 44 11.81 -18.98 1.31
N ARG A 45 10.64 -19.17 0.68
CA ARG A 45 10.13 -18.28 -0.37
C ARG A 45 9.84 -16.88 0.15
N ARG A 46 9.34 -16.74 1.37
CA ARG A 46 9.11 -15.44 2.01
C ARG A 46 10.40 -14.62 2.10
N GLU A 47 11.50 -15.23 2.55
CA GLU A 47 12.81 -14.54 2.62
C GLU A 47 13.29 -14.09 1.23
N GLY A 48 13.02 -14.91 0.20
CA GLY A 48 13.26 -14.55 -1.19
C GLY A 48 12.42 -13.35 -1.65
N ILE A 49 11.13 -13.30 -1.30
CA ILE A 49 10.25 -12.16 -1.58
C ILE A 49 10.78 -10.90 -0.88
N PHE A 50 11.14 -10.99 0.40
CA PHE A 50 11.68 -9.85 1.16
C PHE A 50 12.96 -9.30 0.54
N THR A 51 13.88 -10.18 0.14
CA THR A 51 15.14 -9.78 -0.49
C THR A 51 14.90 -9.07 -1.82
N ARG A 52 14.01 -9.60 -2.68
CA ARG A 52 13.65 -8.95 -3.94
C ARG A 52 12.93 -7.62 -3.71
N ALA A 53 12.04 -7.55 -2.72
CA ALA A 53 11.31 -6.33 -2.38
C ALA A 53 12.26 -5.23 -1.90
N LEU A 54 13.24 -5.55 -1.05
CA LEU A 54 14.27 -4.59 -0.63
C LEU A 54 15.11 -4.09 -1.81
N LYS A 55 15.54 -5.01 -2.70
CA LYS A 55 16.28 -4.63 -3.91
C LYS A 55 15.46 -3.71 -4.82
N ARG A 56 14.21 -4.05 -5.08
CA ARG A 56 13.28 -3.22 -5.86
C ARG A 56 13.02 -1.87 -5.20
N PHE A 57 12.90 -1.84 -3.87
CA PHE A 57 12.76 -0.59 -3.13
C PHE A 57 13.95 0.33 -3.35
N ASP A 58 15.16 -0.20 -3.27
CA ASP A 58 16.40 0.55 -3.45
C ASP A 58 16.58 1.02 -4.91
N ASP A 59 16.37 0.11 -5.88
CA ASP A 59 16.73 0.34 -7.28
C ASP A 59 15.64 1.02 -8.12
N GLU A 60 14.36 0.79 -7.79
CA GLU A 60 13.24 1.19 -8.64
C GLU A 60 12.31 2.20 -7.95
N VAL A 61 12.06 2.04 -6.64
CA VAL A 61 11.06 2.85 -5.95
C VAL A 61 11.67 4.13 -5.39
N THR A 62 12.74 4.03 -4.60
CA THR A 62 13.40 5.17 -3.94
C THR A 62 13.81 6.28 -4.91
N PRO A 63 14.36 5.99 -6.11
CA PRO A 63 14.72 7.03 -7.08
C PRO A 63 13.54 7.85 -7.60
N THR A 64 12.30 7.38 -7.43
CA THR A 64 11.09 8.07 -7.88
C THR A 64 10.51 9.03 -6.85
N PHE A 65 11.00 9.02 -5.61
CA PHE A 65 10.48 9.88 -4.57
C PHE A 65 10.94 11.32 -4.71
N GLU A 66 10.04 12.26 -4.36
CA GLU A 66 10.25 13.70 -4.52
C GLU A 66 10.53 14.41 -3.19
N SER A 67 9.97 13.91 -2.08
CA SER A 67 9.97 14.61 -0.79
C SER A 67 10.13 13.71 0.44
N VAL A 68 9.79 12.43 0.40
CA VAL A 68 9.99 11.49 1.52
C VAL A 68 10.80 10.28 1.07
N THR A 69 11.55 9.68 2.00
CA THR A 69 12.49 8.60 1.66
C THR A 69 12.04 7.22 2.13
N PHE A 70 11.10 7.16 3.08
CA PHE A 70 10.70 5.92 3.76
C PHE A 70 11.88 5.10 4.30
N GLY A 71 12.96 5.73 4.78
CA GLY A 71 14.16 5.04 5.28
C GLY A 71 13.88 3.95 6.32
N GLY A 72 12.88 4.15 7.19
CA GLY A 72 12.43 3.14 8.14
C GLY A 72 11.91 1.84 7.50
N PHE A 73 11.49 1.85 6.23
CA PHE A 73 11.20 0.63 5.47
C PHE A 73 12.43 -0.26 5.37
N ARG A 74 13.56 0.36 5.01
CA ARG A 74 14.85 -0.27 4.72
C ARG A 74 15.67 -0.60 5.97
N GLU A 75 15.54 0.21 7.01
CA GLU A 75 16.27 0.07 8.28
C GLU A 75 15.64 -0.97 9.22
N THR A 76 14.35 -1.26 9.05
CA THR A 76 13.63 -2.24 9.87
C THR A 76 13.58 -3.59 9.17
N SER A 77 13.99 -4.66 9.86
CA SER A 77 13.88 -6.03 9.35
C SER A 77 12.46 -6.35 8.90
N LEU A 78 12.35 -6.91 7.68
CA LEU A 78 11.07 -7.36 7.15
C LEU A 78 10.63 -8.64 7.85
N ASN A 79 9.42 -8.62 8.37
CA ASN A 79 8.71 -9.78 8.88
C ASN A 79 7.20 -9.51 8.81
N ASN A 80 6.38 -10.51 9.11
CA ASN A 80 4.92 -10.39 8.98
C ASN A 80 4.36 -9.24 9.85
N ALA A 81 4.90 -9.02 11.06
CA ALA A 81 4.41 -7.96 11.94
C ALA A 81 4.75 -6.56 11.42
N THR A 82 5.98 -6.35 10.94
CA THR A 82 6.41 -5.05 10.39
C THR A 82 5.69 -4.74 9.08
N LEU A 83 5.34 -5.76 8.29
CA LEU A 83 4.51 -5.61 7.11
C LEU A 83 3.06 -5.26 7.44
N LEU A 84 2.41 -5.96 8.37
CA LEU A 84 1.03 -5.65 8.78
C LEU A 84 0.88 -4.20 9.24
N SER A 85 1.87 -3.68 9.96
CA SER A 85 1.89 -2.26 10.34
C SER A 85 1.87 -1.33 9.12
N ARG A 86 2.66 -1.62 8.09
CA ARG A 86 2.72 -0.80 6.86
C ARG A 86 1.43 -0.91 6.05
N ILE A 87 0.91 -2.11 5.91
CA ILE A 87 -0.35 -2.39 5.21
C ILE A 87 -1.47 -1.53 5.81
N ARG A 88 -1.57 -1.48 7.14
CA ARG A 88 -2.58 -0.67 7.83
C ARG A 88 -2.62 0.81 7.43
N TYR A 89 -1.47 1.39 7.05
CA TYR A 89 -1.38 2.82 6.71
C TYR A 89 -1.24 3.12 5.23
N TYR A 90 -0.78 2.15 4.43
CA TYR A 90 -0.43 2.38 3.04
C TYR A 90 -1.22 1.52 2.06
N HIS A 91 -2.15 0.67 2.50
CA HIS A 91 -2.96 -0.12 1.57
C HIS A 91 -3.90 0.76 0.74
N ARG A 92 -3.87 0.61 -0.60
CA ARG A 92 -4.83 1.22 -1.54
C ARG A 92 -4.94 2.74 -1.50
N LEU A 93 -3.88 3.46 -1.13
CA LEU A 93 -3.91 4.93 -1.12
C LEU A 93 -4.25 5.56 -2.48
N PRO A 94 -3.84 5.02 -3.64
CA PRO A 94 -4.28 5.52 -4.94
C PRO A 94 -5.80 5.47 -5.15
N ASP A 95 -6.47 4.46 -4.60
CA ASP A 95 -7.92 4.33 -4.75
C ASP A 95 -8.66 5.35 -3.89
N PHE A 96 -8.18 5.57 -2.65
CA PHE A 96 -8.65 6.68 -1.82
C PHE A 96 -8.40 8.04 -2.48
N ALA A 97 -7.24 8.23 -3.13
CA ALA A 97 -6.92 9.45 -3.86
C ALA A 97 -7.93 9.68 -5.00
N THR A 98 -8.18 8.65 -5.80
CA THR A 98 -9.13 8.68 -6.92
C THR A 98 -10.55 8.99 -6.45
N MET A 99 -10.98 8.39 -5.34
CA MET A 99 -12.31 8.64 -4.77
C MET A 99 -12.47 10.09 -4.28
N LEU A 100 -11.42 10.66 -3.68
CA LEU A 100 -11.40 12.06 -3.25
C LEU A 100 -11.36 13.04 -4.44
N GLU A 101 -10.56 12.74 -5.46
CA GLU A 101 -10.46 13.56 -6.68
C GLU A 101 -11.78 13.60 -7.46
N ALA A 102 -12.51 12.49 -7.52
CA ALA A 102 -13.84 12.42 -8.12
C ALA A 102 -14.87 13.35 -7.43
N ARG A 103 -14.61 13.76 -6.17
CA ARG A 103 -15.41 14.71 -5.38
C ARG A 103 -14.79 16.11 -5.36
N GLY A 104 -13.91 16.43 -6.31
CA GLY A 104 -13.25 17.73 -6.39
C GLY A 104 -12.36 18.05 -5.18
N GLY A 105 -11.95 17.05 -4.40
CA GLY A 105 -11.17 17.24 -3.18
C GLY A 105 -11.99 17.48 -1.91
N ASP A 106 -13.32 17.31 -1.93
CA ASP A 106 -14.14 17.43 -0.72
C ASP A 106 -14.00 16.21 0.20
N LEU A 107 -13.15 16.37 1.21
CA LEU A 107 -12.92 15.33 2.23
C LEU A 107 -14.14 15.14 3.14
N ALA A 108 -14.90 16.18 3.43
CA ALA A 108 -16.04 16.09 4.33
C ALA A 108 -17.17 15.29 3.69
N GLU A 109 -17.44 15.54 2.41
CA GLU A 109 -18.37 14.75 1.60
C GLU A 109 -17.95 13.29 1.53
N LEU A 110 -16.67 13.01 1.21
CA LEU A 110 -16.16 11.64 1.14
C LEU A 110 -16.33 10.88 2.47
N LEU A 111 -15.99 11.52 3.60
CA LEU A 111 -16.13 10.89 4.91
C LEU A 111 -17.59 10.66 5.31
N ALA A 112 -18.48 11.59 4.96
CA ALA A 112 -19.91 11.43 5.19
C ALA A 112 -20.47 10.23 4.42
N GLU A 113 -20.08 10.07 3.15
CA GLU A 113 -20.47 8.93 2.34
C GLU A 113 -19.96 7.61 2.92
N LEU A 114 -18.65 7.49 3.18
CA LEU A 114 -18.06 6.27 3.73
C LEU A 114 -18.73 5.84 5.04
N ARG A 115 -19.10 6.80 5.91
CA ARG A 115 -19.82 6.51 7.15
C ARG A 115 -21.20 5.89 6.92
N THR A 116 -21.86 6.22 5.80
CA THR A 116 -23.19 5.69 5.47
C THR A 116 -23.15 4.41 4.67
N THR A 117 -22.04 4.10 3.99
CA THR A 117 -21.92 2.96 3.09
C THR A 117 -21.07 1.81 3.64
N VAL A 118 -20.21 2.04 4.65
CA VAL A 118 -19.27 1.01 5.16
C VAL A 118 -19.95 -0.30 5.58
N ASP A 119 -21.16 -0.23 6.15
CA ASP A 119 -21.89 -1.41 6.63
C ASP A 119 -22.73 -2.09 5.52
N THR A 120 -22.70 -1.59 4.28
CA THR A 120 -23.48 -2.16 3.16
C THR A 120 -22.71 -3.24 2.38
N VAL A 121 -21.41 -3.37 2.62
CA VAL A 121 -20.54 -4.38 1.99
C VAL A 121 -19.82 -5.22 3.04
N PRO A 122 -19.49 -6.49 2.76
CA PRO A 122 -18.73 -7.33 3.69
C PRO A 122 -17.29 -6.84 3.91
N ASP A 123 -16.64 -6.36 2.84
CA ASP A 123 -15.32 -5.73 2.91
C ASP A 123 -15.44 -4.23 2.58
N PRO A 124 -15.19 -3.32 3.54
CA PRO A 124 -15.18 -1.88 3.31
C PRO A 124 -14.32 -1.41 2.13
N PHE A 125 -13.27 -2.16 1.79
CA PHE A 125 -12.41 -1.83 0.65
C PHE A 125 -13.13 -2.04 -0.70
N ASP A 126 -14.22 -2.82 -0.75
CA ASP A 126 -15.03 -2.98 -1.98
C ASP A 126 -15.70 -1.67 -2.42
N LEU A 127 -15.84 -0.70 -1.51
CA LEU A 127 -16.36 0.64 -1.82
C LEU A 127 -15.37 1.52 -2.59
N LEU A 128 -14.09 1.15 -2.61
CA LEU A 128 -13.06 1.91 -3.29
C LEU A 128 -13.07 1.63 -4.80
N PRO A 129 -12.67 2.61 -5.63
CA PRO A 129 -12.46 2.38 -7.07
C PRO A 129 -11.35 1.35 -7.29
N GLY A 130 -11.39 0.61 -8.40
CA GLY A 130 -10.38 -0.40 -8.75
C GLY A 130 -10.54 -1.75 -8.05
N SER A 131 -11.52 -1.90 -7.14
CA SER A 131 -11.96 -3.20 -6.62
C SER A 131 -12.54 -4.01 -7.79
N THR A 132 -11.74 -4.91 -8.35
CA THR A 132 -12.28 -5.99 -9.20
C THR A 132 -12.57 -7.16 -8.26
N PRO A 133 -13.74 -7.82 -8.34
CA PRO A 133 -14.01 -9.02 -7.56
C PRO A 133 -12.99 -10.14 -7.81
#